data_AF-A0A7W4HW49-F1
#
_entry.id   AF-A0A7W4HW49-F1
#
_cell.length_a   1.000
_cell.length_b   1.000
_cell.length_c   1.000
_cell.angle_alpha   90.00
_cell.angle_beta   90.00
_cell.angle_gamma   90.00
#
_symmetry.space_group_name_H-M   'P 1'
#
loop_
_entity.id
_entity.type
_entity.pdbx_description
1 polymer ?
#
loop_
_entity_poly.entity_id
_entity_poly.type
_entity_poly.pdbx_seq_one_letter_code
_entity_poly.pdbx_strand_id
1 'polypeptide(L)'
;MKYYKITDISLDLEQKSKGLVADVPSANGEFVPNGAFYFDRMRKREIIMDAPIFDYFHLQSFGEKKDWEWRLQDVHGGMGVYPSGAFWYISDKLKSLLEKFKIAPKYHFYETRLLYKEEKFKYWIFQFPMDVLHNYNYEKSEYFIDNQRVLGIKTAEEYDEYDYKIWKETKKNIEWRKIVLIDKFDIVGTWQGDILCSEHLKQAIEENGIIGFEFFEIDYEVVAE
;
A
#
# COMPACT_ATOMS: atom_id res chain seq x y z
N MET A 1 -4.26 10.48 -17.47
CA MET A 1 -3.20 10.54 -16.44
C MET A 1 -2.59 9.17 -16.37
N LYS A 2 -1.25 9.04 -16.42
CA LYS A 2 -0.61 7.73 -16.32
C LYS A 2 -0.54 7.32 -14.85
N TYR A 3 -0.68 6.01 -14.60
CA TYR A 3 -0.59 5.40 -13.28
C TYR A 3 0.49 4.33 -13.27
N TYR A 4 1.05 4.08 -12.09
CA TYR A 4 2.04 3.04 -11.82
C TYR A 4 1.60 2.25 -10.60
N LYS A 5 1.99 0.98 -10.54
CA LYS A 5 1.98 0.25 -9.28
C LYS A 5 3.13 0.76 -8.41
N ILE A 6 2.87 1.01 -7.14
CA ILE A 6 3.84 1.46 -6.14
C ILE A 6 3.86 0.49 -4.96
N THR A 7 5.05 0.15 -4.47
CA THR A 7 5.24 -0.70 -3.29
C THR A 7 6.51 -0.30 -2.54
N ASP A 8 6.59 -0.61 -1.25
CA ASP A 8 7.84 -0.52 -0.51
C ASP A 8 8.85 -1.57 -1.00
N ILE A 9 10.13 -1.21 -0.96
CA ILE A 9 11.25 -2.10 -1.25
C ILE A 9 11.44 -3.04 -0.06
N SER A 10 11.37 -4.34 -0.33
CA SER A 10 11.68 -5.38 0.66
C SER A 10 13.09 -5.98 0.49
N LEU A 11 13.72 -5.80 -0.68
CA LEU A 11 15.03 -6.36 -1.02
C LEU A 11 15.90 -5.34 -1.75
N ASP A 12 17.15 -5.21 -1.33
CA ASP A 12 18.19 -4.46 -2.01
C ASP A 12 19.12 -5.44 -2.77
N LEU A 13 18.86 -5.60 -4.06
CA LEU A 13 19.63 -6.52 -4.92
C LEU A 13 21.08 -6.06 -5.13
N GLU A 14 21.35 -4.76 -5.03
CA GLU A 14 22.72 -4.24 -5.14
C GLU A 14 23.53 -4.70 -3.93
N GLN A 15 23.00 -4.53 -2.72
CA GLN A 15 23.65 -5.03 -1.50
C GLN A 15 23.80 -6.55 -1.52
N LYS A 16 22.77 -7.26 -2.00
CA LYS A 16 22.83 -8.71 -2.20
C LYS A 16 23.99 -9.12 -3.10
N SER A 17 24.18 -8.42 -4.21
CA SER A 17 25.25 -8.72 -5.19
C SER A 17 26.65 -8.51 -4.60
N LYS A 18 26.77 -7.63 -3.60
CA LYS A 18 28.00 -7.36 -2.84
C LYS A 18 28.23 -8.34 -1.68
N GLY A 19 27.36 -9.32 -1.49
CA GLY A 19 27.41 -10.26 -0.36
C GLY A 19 27.06 -9.62 0.99
N LEU A 20 26.36 -8.48 0.97
CA LEU A 20 25.92 -7.75 2.17
C LEU A 20 24.44 -8.04 2.48
N VAL A 21 23.94 -7.49 3.59
CA VAL A 21 22.54 -7.64 4.01
C VAL A 21 21.63 -7.02 2.95
N ALA A 22 20.80 -7.87 2.34
CA ALA A 22 19.91 -7.49 1.26
C ALA A 22 18.49 -7.18 1.74
N ASP A 23 18.06 -7.79 2.84
CA ASP A 23 16.70 -7.61 3.34
C ASP A 23 16.57 -6.19 3.90
N VAL A 24 15.69 -5.41 3.26
CA VAL A 24 15.38 -4.07 3.72
C VAL A 24 14.59 -4.18 5.03
N PRO A 25 15.01 -3.52 6.12
CA PRO A 25 14.37 -3.71 7.39
C PRO A 25 12.93 -3.20 7.35
N SER A 26 12.02 -3.98 7.94
CA SER A 26 10.61 -3.65 8.09
C SER A 26 10.32 -3.15 9.51
N ALA A 27 9.25 -2.38 9.67
CA ALA A 27 8.82 -1.92 10.98
C ALA A 27 8.12 -3.04 11.77
N ASN A 28 8.49 -3.19 13.04
CA ASN A 28 7.84 -4.11 13.98
C ASN A 28 7.48 -3.37 15.29
N GLY A 29 6.21 -3.47 15.69
CA GLY A 29 5.62 -2.83 16.85
C GLY A 29 5.48 -3.75 18.07
N GLU A 30 6.27 -4.82 18.20
CA GLU A 30 6.15 -5.79 19.30
C GLU A 30 6.30 -5.17 20.70
N PHE A 31 7.02 -4.05 20.80
CA PHE A 31 7.22 -3.31 22.04
C PHE A 31 6.23 -2.17 22.25
N VAL A 32 5.29 -1.95 21.33
CA VAL A 32 4.26 -0.91 21.46
C VAL A 32 3.26 -1.34 22.54
N PRO A 33 3.08 -0.55 23.62
CA PRO A 33 2.11 -0.86 24.66
C PRO A 33 0.69 -0.94 24.08
N ASN A 34 0.00 -2.06 24.33
CA ASN A 34 -1.31 -2.37 23.74
C ASN A 34 -1.36 -2.35 22.21
N GLY A 35 -0.22 -2.39 21.51
CA GLY A 35 -0.14 -2.30 20.05
C GLY A 35 -0.98 -3.38 19.36
N ALA A 36 -0.89 -4.63 19.82
CA ALA A 36 -1.63 -5.75 19.25
C ALA A 36 -3.16 -5.52 19.19
N PHE A 37 -3.74 -4.88 20.20
CA PHE A 37 -5.17 -4.55 20.23
C PHE A 37 -5.55 -3.57 19.11
N TYR A 38 -4.78 -2.49 18.95
CA TYR A 38 -5.02 -1.50 17.90
C TYR A 38 -4.73 -2.06 16.52
N PHE A 39 -3.61 -2.78 16.35
CA PHE A 39 -3.22 -3.35 15.07
C PHE A 39 -4.23 -4.39 14.58
N ASP A 40 -4.87 -5.15 15.47
CA ASP A 40 -5.95 -6.07 15.10
C ASP A 40 -7.19 -5.37 14.55
N ARG A 41 -7.58 -4.26 15.18
CA ARG A 41 -8.68 -3.40 14.70
C ARG A 41 -8.34 -2.78 13.34
N MET A 42 -7.12 -2.28 13.18
CA MET A 42 -6.64 -1.77 11.88
C MET A 42 -6.69 -2.84 10.79
N ARG A 43 -6.20 -4.07 11.06
CA ARG A 43 -6.29 -5.21 10.11
C ARG A 43 -7.73 -5.54 9.71
N LYS A 44 -8.68 -5.33 10.60
CA LYS A 44 -10.13 -5.45 10.34
C LYS A 44 -10.72 -4.23 9.62
N ARG A 45 -9.86 -3.35 9.08
CA ARG A 45 -10.24 -2.15 8.32
C ARG A 45 -11.01 -1.13 9.16
N GLU A 46 -10.71 -1.07 10.46
CA GLU A 46 -11.24 -0.02 11.32
C GLU A 46 -10.34 1.23 11.24
N ILE A 47 -10.95 2.41 11.10
CA ILE A 47 -10.27 3.70 11.37
C ILE A 47 -10.52 4.06 12.83
N ILE A 48 -9.44 4.12 13.61
CA ILE A 48 -9.50 4.33 15.06
C ILE A 48 -9.16 5.80 15.36
N MET A 49 -10.17 6.67 15.33
CA MET A 49 -9.98 8.12 15.44
C MET A 49 -9.38 8.57 16.79
N ASP A 50 -9.54 7.76 17.84
CA ASP A 50 -9.05 8.00 19.20
C ASP A 50 -7.79 7.18 19.54
N ALA A 51 -7.09 6.67 18.52
CA ALA A 51 -5.84 5.93 18.72
C ALA A 51 -4.79 6.80 19.45
N PRO A 52 -4.01 6.21 20.38
CA PRO A 52 -2.92 6.93 21.04
C PRO A 52 -1.78 7.17 20.04
N ILE A 53 -0.86 8.07 20.41
CA ILE A 53 0.46 8.10 19.78
C ILE A 53 1.19 6.83 20.21
N PHE A 54 1.57 5.99 19.25
CA PHE A 54 2.30 4.76 19.54
C PHE A 54 3.76 5.09 19.91
N ASP A 55 4.26 4.52 21.01
CA ASP A 55 5.54 4.94 21.59
C ASP A 55 6.71 4.73 20.62
N TYR A 56 6.97 3.50 20.18
CA TYR A 56 7.90 3.26 19.08
C TYR A 56 7.73 1.89 18.43
N PHE A 57 8.09 1.84 17.15
CA PHE A 57 8.43 0.64 16.40
C PHE A 57 9.95 0.53 16.32
N HIS A 58 10.45 -0.66 16.02
CA HIS A 58 11.85 -0.88 15.70
C HIS A 58 11.98 -1.53 14.32
N LEU A 59 13.17 -1.45 13.73
CA LEU A 59 13.46 -2.14 12.49
C LEU A 59 13.82 -3.60 12.73
N GLN A 60 13.31 -4.47 11.86
CA GLN A 60 13.59 -5.91 11.86
C GLN A 60 13.82 -6.41 10.43
N SER A 61 14.79 -7.31 10.26
CA SER A 61 14.98 -8.09 9.03
C SER A 61 15.15 -9.57 9.35
N PHE A 62 15.23 -10.45 8.34
CA PHE A 62 15.47 -11.88 8.56
C PHE A 62 16.89 -12.21 9.04
N GLY A 63 17.82 -11.24 8.96
CA GLY A 63 19.19 -11.38 9.43
C GLY A 63 19.37 -11.23 10.94
N GLU A 64 20.63 -11.16 11.39
CA GLU A 64 20.94 -10.95 12.80
C GLU A 64 20.54 -9.55 13.29
N LYS A 65 20.10 -9.46 14.55
CA LYS A 65 19.62 -8.20 15.15
C LYS A 65 20.59 -7.03 15.05
N LYS A 66 21.91 -7.31 15.15
CA LYS A 66 22.96 -6.29 15.03
C LYS A 66 22.93 -5.56 13.68
N ASP A 67 22.36 -6.19 12.65
CA ASP A 67 22.32 -5.66 11.30
C ASP A 67 20.96 -5.03 10.94
N TRP A 68 19.94 -5.12 11.81
CA TRP A 68 18.58 -4.64 11.49
C TRP A 68 18.50 -3.13 11.22
N GLU A 69 19.42 -2.33 11.75
CA GLU A 69 19.42 -0.87 11.59
C GLU A 69 20.41 -0.40 10.51
N TRP A 70 20.69 -1.24 9.51
CA TRP A 70 21.64 -0.90 8.44
C TRP A 70 21.13 0.21 7.51
N ARG A 71 19.81 0.42 7.42
CA ARG A 71 19.19 1.44 6.54
C ARG A 71 17.94 2.06 7.16
N LEU A 72 17.91 3.38 7.19
CA LEU A 72 16.73 4.20 7.50
C LEU A 72 16.14 4.72 6.18
N GLN A 73 14.82 4.67 6.01
CA GLN A 73 14.15 5.12 4.78
C GLN A 73 12.77 5.74 5.07
N ASP A 74 12.19 6.36 4.04
CA ASP A 74 10.94 7.11 4.17
C ASP A 74 9.70 6.24 4.17
N VAL A 75 9.79 5.02 3.66
CA VAL A 75 8.72 4.01 3.68
C VAL A 75 9.31 2.67 4.06
N HIS A 76 8.71 1.98 5.02
CA HIS A 76 9.04 0.61 5.37
C HIS A 76 7.78 -0.27 5.27
N GLY A 77 7.97 -1.51 4.87
CA GLY A 77 6.99 -2.57 5.07
C GLY A 77 6.82 -2.91 6.56
N GLY A 78 5.94 -3.86 6.82
CA GLY A 78 5.66 -4.37 8.17
C GLY A 78 6.14 -5.80 8.38
N MET A 79 6.66 -6.10 9.57
CA MET A 79 7.04 -7.45 9.99
C MET A 79 6.63 -7.71 11.45
N GLY A 80 6.40 -8.98 11.79
CA GLY A 80 6.10 -9.38 13.16
C GLY A 80 4.79 -8.78 13.67
N VAL A 81 4.85 -8.03 14.77
CA VAL A 81 3.67 -7.38 15.37
C VAL A 81 3.45 -6.04 14.68
N TYR A 82 2.72 -6.10 13.56
CA TYR A 82 2.39 -4.94 12.74
C TYR A 82 0.95 -5.08 12.19
N PRO A 83 0.24 -3.99 11.87
CA PRO A 83 -1.00 -4.09 11.11
C PRO A 83 -0.69 -4.59 9.69
N SER A 84 -0.82 -5.89 9.44
CA SER A 84 -0.59 -6.49 8.12
C SER A 84 -1.77 -6.25 7.17
N GLY A 85 -1.51 -6.20 5.86
CA GLY A 85 -2.56 -6.15 4.84
C GLY A 85 -3.08 -4.74 4.54
N ALA A 86 -2.28 -3.95 3.82
CA ALA A 86 -2.55 -2.59 3.31
C ALA A 86 -2.11 -1.42 4.22
N PHE A 87 -0.86 -1.46 4.68
CA PHE A 87 -0.25 -0.41 5.48
C PHE A 87 1.20 -0.16 5.07
N TRP A 88 1.60 1.10 5.06
CA TRP A 88 3.03 1.48 5.03
C TRP A 88 3.42 2.17 6.32
N TYR A 89 4.67 1.96 6.73
CA TYR A 89 5.26 2.68 7.84
C TYR A 89 6.12 3.82 7.29
N ILE A 90 5.63 5.06 7.39
CA ILE A 90 6.17 6.19 6.62
C ILE A 90 6.78 7.28 7.50
N SER A 91 7.79 7.97 6.99
CA SER A 91 8.40 9.12 7.66
C SER A 91 7.46 10.33 7.70
N ASP A 92 7.73 11.26 8.62
CA ASP A 92 7.01 12.55 8.69
C ASP A 92 7.17 13.38 7.40
N LYS A 93 8.33 13.26 6.74
CA LYS A 93 8.61 13.87 5.44
C LYS A 93 7.67 13.33 4.36
N LEU A 94 7.55 12.00 4.25
CA LEU A 94 6.66 11.37 3.28
C LEU A 94 5.19 11.70 3.57
N LYS A 95 4.73 11.63 4.83
CA LYS A 95 3.36 12.05 5.16
C LYS A 95 3.06 13.47 4.67
N SER A 96 3.95 14.42 4.98
CA SER A 96 3.78 15.83 4.61
C SER A 96 3.75 16.04 3.08
N LEU A 97 4.42 15.17 2.32
CA LEU A 97 4.31 15.14 0.86
C LEU A 97 2.93 14.61 0.45
N LEU A 98 2.52 13.45 0.97
CA LEU A 98 1.27 12.77 0.61
C LEU A 98 0.02 13.62 0.88
N GLU A 99 0.02 14.46 1.92
CA GLU A 99 -1.09 15.37 2.23
C GLU A 99 -1.38 16.43 1.16
N LYS A 100 -0.46 16.62 0.20
CA LYS A 100 -0.64 17.53 -0.93
C LYS A 100 -1.33 16.87 -2.13
N PHE A 101 -1.54 15.55 -2.07
CA PHE A 101 -2.07 14.73 -3.16
C PHE A 101 -3.44 14.18 -2.80
N LYS A 102 -4.22 13.82 -3.82
CA LYS A 102 -5.58 13.29 -3.63
C LYS A 102 -5.54 11.79 -3.39
N ILE A 103 -5.58 11.39 -2.12
CA ILE A 103 -5.67 9.99 -1.73
C ILE A 103 -7.14 9.54 -1.78
N ALA A 104 -7.42 8.35 -2.33
CA ALA A 104 -8.77 7.80 -2.35
C ALA A 104 -9.36 7.69 -0.92
N PRO A 105 -10.68 7.79 -0.72
CA PRO A 105 -11.27 7.93 0.61
C PRO A 105 -10.99 6.77 1.58
N LYS A 106 -11.32 7.01 2.87
CA LYS A 106 -11.21 6.04 3.97
C LYS A 106 -9.79 5.54 4.23
N TYR A 107 -8.84 6.48 4.31
CA TYR A 107 -7.47 6.25 4.77
C TYR A 107 -7.23 6.94 6.11
N HIS A 108 -6.13 6.60 6.79
CA HIS A 108 -5.73 7.31 8.01
C HIS A 108 -4.21 7.27 8.25
N PHE A 109 -3.69 8.27 8.96
CA PHE A 109 -2.31 8.31 9.43
C PHE A 109 -2.27 8.24 10.96
N TYR A 110 -1.69 7.19 11.52
CA TYR A 110 -1.51 7.06 12.97
C TYR A 110 -0.11 7.50 13.37
N GLU A 111 -0.01 8.46 14.27
CA GLU A 111 1.28 8.97 14.72
C GLU A 111 2.03 7.93 15.57
N THR A 112 3.33 7.82 15.35
CA THR A 112 4.22 6.87 16.03
C THR A 112 5.67 7.38 16.06
N ARG A 113 6.58 6.62 16.67
CA ARG A 113 8.03 6.82 16.52
C ARG A 113 8.72 5.59 15.97
N LEU A 114 9.82 5.77 15.26
CA LEU A 114 10.76 4.70 14.90
C LEU A 114 12.00 4.83 15.80
N LEU A 115 12.32 3.78 16.55
CA LEU A 115 13.61 3.66 17.20
C LEU A 115 14.63 3.22 16.16
N TYR A 116 15.66 4.04 15.95
CA TYR A 116 16.77 3.77 15.05
C TYR A 116 18.06 4.25 15.71
N LYS A 117 18.99 3.33 15.98
CA LYS A 117 20.29 3.61 16.62
C LYS A 117 20.14 4.44 17.91
N GLU A 118 19.27 3.95 18.79
CA GLU A 118 18.96 4.55 20.10
C GLU A 118 18.19 5.89 20.05
N GLU A 119 17.92 6.43 18.86
CA GLU A 119 17.15 7.68 18.67
C GLU A 119 15.73 7.39 18.17
N LYS A 120 14.75 8.18 18.64
CA LYS A 120 13.34 8.07 18.22
C LYS A 120 13.00 9.14 17.18
N PHE A 121 12.68 8.71 15.97
CA PHE A 121 12.25 9.56 14.86
C PHE A 121 10.74 9.57 14.70
N LYS A 122 10.15 10.69 14.27
CA LYS A 122 8.72 10.78 14.01
C LYS A 122 8.32 10.05 12.73
N TYR A 123 7.41 9.09 12.87
CA TYR A 123 6.91 8.23 11.79
C TYR A 123 5.39 8.08 11.91
N TRP A 124 4.79 7.42 10.92
CA TRP A 124 3.35 7.24 10.81
C TRP A 124 3.03 5.84 10.28
N ILE A 125 1.98 5.23 10.79
CA ILE A 125 1.33 4.12 10.09
C ILE A 125 0.35 4.74 9.10
N PHE A 126 0.62 4.59 7.81
CA PHE A 126 -0.32 4.94 6.76
C PHE A 126 -1.22 3.75 6.46
N GLN A 127 -2.47 3.83 6.90
CA GLN A 127 -3.53 2.91 6.51
C GLN A 127 -4.07 3.34 5.16
N PHE A 128 -3.97 2.46 4.16
CA PHE A 128 -4.41 2.76 2.79
C PHE A 128 -5.92 2.98 2.69
N PRO A 129 -6.37 3.60 1.57
CA PRO A 129 -7.78 3.72 1.26
C PRO A 129 -8.53 2.39 1.40
N MET A 130 -9.54 2.39 2.26
CA MET A 130 -10.44 1.25 2.45
C MET A 130 -11.64 1.37 1.50
N ASP A 131 -12.24 0.25 1.15
CA ASP A 131 -13.35 0.14 0.18
C ASP A 131 -12.98 0.48 -1.26
N VAL A 132 -11.83 -0.04 -1.70
CA VAL A 132 -11.29 0.10 -3.06
C VAL A 132 -12.31 -0.11 -4.16
N LEU A 133 -13.27 -1.03 -3.98
CA LEU A 133 -14.31 -1.37 -4.96
C LEU A 133 -15.22 -0.18 -5.30
N HIS A 134 -15.42 0.76 -4.38
CA HIS A 134 -16.29 1.91 -4.63
C HIS A 134 -15.61 3.03 -5.40
N ASN A 135 -14.33 2.88 -5.75
CA ASN A 135 -13.59 3.90 -6.50
C ASN A 135 -13.64 3.70 -8.01
N TYR A 136 -14.45 2.74 -8.50
CA TYR A 136 -14.55 2.40 -9.93
C TYR A 136 -15.92 2.71 -10.52
N ASN A 137 -15.90 3.20 -11.76
CA ASN A 137 -17.04 3.17 -12.66
C ASN A 137 -17.04 1.81 -13.38
N TYR A 138 -17.84 0.88 -12.87
CA TYR A 138 -17.88 -0.49 -13.38
C TYR A 138 -18.44 -0.56 -14.81
N GLU A 139 -19.47 0.24 -15.12
CA GLU A 139 -20.09 0.24 -16.45
C GLU A 139 -19.11 0.67 -17.56
N LYS A 140 -18.18 1.59 -17.26
CA LYS A 140 -17.19 2.10 -18.22
C LYS A 140 -15.86 1.35 -18.20
N SER A 141 -15.64 0.50 -17.21
CA SER A 141 -14.46 -0.37 -17.12
C SER A 141 -14.58 -1.53 -18.11
N GLU A 142 -13.44 -2.16 -18.46
CA GLU A 142 -13.42 -3.26 -19.43
C GLU A 142 -12.87 -4.54 -18.83
N TYR A 143 -13.69 -5.57 -18.93
CA TYR A 143 -13.50 -6.88 -18.32
C TYR A 143 -13.45 -7.96 -19.39
N PHE A 144 -12.59 -8.96 -19.20
CA PHE A 144 -12.39 -10.03 -20.16
C PHE A 144 -12.30 -11.40 -19.47
N ILE A 145 -12.81 -12.41 -20.15
CA ILE A 145 -12.57 -13.83 -19.84
C ILE A 145 -12.27 -14.55 -21.14
N ASP A 146 -11.17 -15.31 -21.20
CA ASP A 146 -10.75 -16.02 -22.42
C ASP A 146 -10.72 -15.11 -23.67
N ASN A 147 -10.22 -13.87 -23.51
CA ASN A 147 -10.21 -12.81 -24.53
C ASN A 147 -11.59 -12.34 -25.03
N GLN A 148 -12.69 -12.75 -24.40
CA GLN A 148 -14.03 -12.27 -24.70
C GLN A 148 -14.42 -11.18 -23.71
N ARG A 149 -14.96 -10.07 -24.23
CA ARG A 149 -15.42 -8.94 -23.40
C ARG A 149 -16.65 -9.35 -22.60
N VAL A 150 -16.61 -9.10 -21.30
CA VAL A 150 -17.77 -9.23 -20.41
C VAL A 150 -18.56 -7.93 -20.44
N LEU A 151 -19.89 -8.04 -20.52
CA LEU A 151 -20.82 -6.92 -20.63
C LEU A 151 -21.85 -6.98 -19.51
N GLY A 152 -22.44 -5.82 -19.20
CA GLY A 152 -23.61 -5.73 -18.29
C GLY A 152 -23.28 -5.57 -16.81
N ILE A 153 -22.01 -5.47 -16.43
CA ILE A 153 -21.57 -5.13 -15.07
C ILE A 153 -21.63 -3.61 -14.89
N LYS A 154 -22.38 -3.13 -13.90
CA LYS A 154 -22.58 -1.70 -13.59
C LYS A 154 -22.23 -1.34 -12.16
N THR A 155 -22.18 -2.32 -11.27
CA THR A 155 -21.95 -2.14 -9.84
C THR A 155 -20.86 -3.09 -9.32
N ALA A 156 -20.35 -2.80 -8.13
CA ALA A 156 -19.41 -3.67 -7.44
C ALA A 156 -20.04 -5.02 -7.10
N GLU A 157 -21.30 -5.02 -6.69
CA GLU A 157 -22.06 -6.22 -6.33
C GLU A 157 -22.25 -7.13 -7.55
N GLU A 158 -22.63 -6.56 -8.70
CA GLU A 158 -22.76 -7.32 -9.95
C GLU A 158 -21.41 -7.89 -10.41
N TYR A 159 -20.32 -7.15 -10.22
CA TYR A 159 -18.98 -7.64 -10.50
C TYR A 159 -18.64 -8.84 -9.59
N ASP A 160 -18.80 -8.69 -8.28
CA ASP A 160 -18.46 -9.73 -7.30
C ASP A 160 -19.30 -11.00 -7.51
N GLU A 161 -20.60 -10.86 -7.77
CA GLU A 161 -21.48 -11.98 -8.09
C GLU A 161 -21.05 -12.71 -9.38
N TYR A 162 -20.70 -11.94 -10.42
CA TYR A 162 -20.28 -12.50 -11.70
C TYR A 162 -18.90 -13.18 -11.59
N ASP A 163 -17.92 -12.55 -10.95
CA ASP A 163 -16.57 -13.11 -10.72
C ASP A 163 -16.64 -14.38 -9.87
N TYR A 164 -17.42 -14.37 -8.79
CA TYR A 164 -17.63 -15.57 -7.96
C TYR A 164 -18.26 -16.72 -8.75
N LYS A 165 -19.28 -16.43 -9.57
CA LYS A 165 -19.93 -17.44 -10.42
C LYS A 165 -18.94 -18.04 -11.40
N ILE A 166 -18.20 -17.20 -12.13
CA ILE A 166 -17.20 -17.62 -13.10
C ILE A 166 -16.13 -18.48 -12.43
N TRP A 167 -15.58 -18.03 -11.31
CA TRP A 167 -14.57 -18.79 -10.57
C TRP A 167 -15.10 -20.15 -10.10
N LYS A 168 -16.36 -20.19 -9.63
CA LYS A 168 -16.98 -21.44 -9.18
C LYS A 168 -17.12 -22.45 -10.32
N GLU A 169 -17.55 -22.00 -11.49
CA GLU A 169 -17.83 -22.83 -12.67
C GLU A 169 -16.55 -23.22 -13.44
N THR A 170 -15.58 -22.31 -13.54
CA THR A 170 -14.44 -22.44 -14.48
C THR A 170 -13.07 -22.44 -13.80
N LYS A 171 -12.98 -22.02 -12.53
CA LYS A 171 -11.72 -21.77 -11.82
C LYS A 171 -10.84 -20.71 -12.48
N LYS A 172 -11.43 -19.82 -13.28
CA LYS A 172 -10.78 -18.65 -13.88
C LYS A 172 -11.18 -17.38 -13.13
N ASN A 173 -10.32 -16.36 -13.22
CA ASN A 173 -10.61 -15.00 -12.75
C ASN A 173 -10.88 -14.09 -13.94
N ILE A 174 -11.67 -13.05 -13.75
CA ILE A 174 -11.88 -12.01 -14.75
C ILE A 174 -10.65 -11.12 -14.84
N GLU A 175 -10.25 -10.81 -16.06
CA GLU A 175 -9.16 -9.88 -16.36
C GLU A 175 -9.72 -8.46 -16.50
N TRP A 176 -9.15 -7.50 -15.77
CA TRP A 176 -9.43 -6.08 -15.97
C TRP A 176 -8.41 -5.52 -16.95
N ARG A 177 -8.85 -5.10 -18.14
CA ARG A 177 -7.97 -4.45 -19.13
C ARG A 177 -8.06 -2.93 -19.10
N LYS A 178 -9.16 -2.41 -18.59
CA LYS A 178 -9.36 -0.98 -18.37
C LYS A 178 -10.10 -0.76 -17.06
N ILE A 179 -9.54 0.11 -16.22
CA ILE A 179 -10.15 0.62 -15.01
C ILE A 179 -10.56 2.07 -15.26
N VAL A 180 -11.82 2.39 -14.99
CA VAL A 180 -12.29 3.78 -14.94
C VAL A 180 -12.54 4.15 -13.49
N LEU A 181 -11.75 5.08 -12.96
CA LEU A 181 -11.90 5.63 -11.62
C LEU A 181 -12.99 6.69 -11.59
N ILE A 182 -13.77 6.72 -10.51
CA ILE A 182 -14.84 7.72 -10.32
C ILE A 182 -14.32 9.16 -10.14
N ASP A 183 -13.03 9.31 -9.89
CA ASP A 183 -12.37 10.60 -9.66
C ASP A 183 -10.86 10.46 -9.94
N LYS A 184 -10.16 11.59 -10.02
CA LYS A 184 -8.71 11.68 -10.25
C LYS A 184 -7.95 11.52 -8.95
N PHE A 185 -7.65 10.29 -8.58
CA PHE A 185 -6.82 9.98 -7.40
C PHE A 185 -5.33 9.93 -7.73
N ASP A 186 -4.50 10.39 -6.81
CA ASP A 186 -3.06 10.23 -6.85
C ASP A 186 -2.59 8.96 -6.13
N ILE A 187 -3.36 8.46 -5.16
CA ILE A 187 -3.19 7.14 -4.53
C ILE A 187 -4.54 6.45 -4.51
N VAL A 188 -4.61 5.24 -5.06
CA VAL A 188 -5.81 4.39 -5.00
C VAL A 188 -5.42 2.91 -4.92
N GLY A 189 -6.10 2.15 -4.07
CA GLY A 189 -5.92 0.70 -4.02
C GLY A 189 -6.74 0.00 -5.10
N THR A 190 -6.24 -1.13 -5.59
CA THR A 190 -6.87 -1.99 -6.60
C THR A 190 -7.65 -3.13 -5.96
N TRP A 191 -8.54 -3.77 -6.73
CA TRP A 191 -9.20 -5.02 -6.32
C TRP A 191 -8.21 -6.18 -6.11
N GLN A 192 -7.03 -6.14 -6.76
CA GLN A 192 -5.98 -7.15 -6.63
C GLN A 192 -5.10 -6.98 -5.39
N GLY A 193 -5.30 -5.89 -4.63
CA GLY A 193 -4.48 -5.55 -3.47
C GLY A 193 -3.25 -4.70 -3.78
N ASP A 194 -3.02 -4.36 -5.06
CA ASP A 194 -1.99 -3.40 -5.45
C ASP A 194 -2.39 -1.96 -5.12
N ILE A 195 -1.41 -1.10 -4.86
CA ILE A 195 -1.60 0.34 -4.76
C ILE A 195 -1.10 1.00 -6.04
N LEU A 196 -1.93 1.86 -6.61
CA LEU A 196 -1.58 2.69 -7.75
C LEU A 196 -1.23 4.10 -7.30
N CYS A 197 -0.22 4.68 -7.93
CA CYS A 197 0.08 6.10 -7.84
C CYS A 197 -0.01 6.79 -9.21
N SER A 198 -0.42 8.06 -9.21
CA SER A 198 -0.35 8.88 -10.43
C SER A 198 1.10 9.18 -10.82
N GLU A 199 1.33 9.47 -12.10
CA GLU A 199 2.61 10.00 -12.61
C GLU A 199 3.08 11.24 -11.84
N HIS A 200 2.15 12.15 -11.51
CA HIS A 200 2.47 13.38 -10.79
C HIS A 200 2.98 13.09 -9.37
N LEU A 201 2.37 12.15 -8.66
CA LEU A 201 2.86 11.72 -7.35
C LEU A 201 4.22 11.02 -7.46
N LYS A 202 4.39 10.13 -8.44
CA LYS A 202 5.68 9.46 -8.69
C LYS A 202 6.81 10.50 -8.86
N GLN A 203 6.62 11.49 -9.71
CA GLN A 203 7.59 12.57 -9.94
C GLN A 203 7.90 13.33 -8.65
N ALA A 204 6.87 13.68 -7.87
CA ALA A 204 7.07 14.38 -6.62
C ALA A 204 7.83 13.55 -5.56
N ILE A 205 7.61 12.23 -5.50
CA ILE A 205 8.39 11.31 -4.65
C ILE A 205 9.87 11.35 -5.07
N GLU A 206 10.15 11.26 -6.36
CA GLU A 206 11.52 11.29 -6.91
C GLU A 206 12.21 12.63 -6.67
N GLU A 207 11.54 13.74 -6.97
CA GLU A 207 12.07 15.11 -6.82
C GLU A 207 12.32 15.51 -5.37
N ASN A 208 11.51 15.00 -4.43
CA ASN A 208 11.71 15.23 -3.00
C ASN A 208 12.73 14.25 -2.38
N GLY A 209 13.33 13.36 -3.17
CA GLY A 209 14.29 12.36 -2.69
C GLY A 209 13.70 11.49 -1.60
N ILE A 210 12.46 11.04 -1.77
CA ILE A 210 11.82 10.04 -0.90
C ILE A 210 12.40 8.67 -1.27
N ILE A 211 12.90 7.93 -0.28
CA ILE A 211 13.53 6.62 -0.51
C ILE A 211 12.72 5.46 0.06
N GLY A 212 12.87 4.28 -0.56
CA GLY A 212 12.25 3.04 -0.10
C GLY A 212 11.07 2.55 -0.93
N PHE A 213 10.68 3.26 -2.00
CA PHE A 213 9.65 2.81 -2.94
C PHE A 213 10.24 2.19 -4.22
N GLU A 214 9.48 1.28 -4.81
CA GLU A 214 9.62 0.77 -6.17
C GLU A 214 8.35 1.07 -6.98
N PHE A 215 8.54 1.34 -8.27
CA PHE A 215 7.47 1.65 -9.22
C PHE A 215 7.49 0.66 -10.37
N PHE A 216 6.31 0.19 -10.78
CA PHE A 216 6.15 -0.73 -11.89
C PHE A 216 5.12 -0.19 -12.89
N GLU A 217 5.42 -0.36 -14.17
CA GLU A 217 4.42 -0.19 -15.24
C GLU A 217 3.29 -1.20 -15.03
N ILE A 218 2.07 -0.77 -15.36
CA ILE A 218 0.88 -1.62 -15.37
C ILE A 218 0.56 -2.04 -16.81
N ASP A 219 -0.01 -3.23 -16.97
CA ASP A 219 -0.37 -3.82 -18.25
C ASP A 219 -1.84 -3.57 -18.65
N TYR A 220 -2.56 -2.76 -17.87
CA TYR A 220 -3.93 -2.32 -18.12
C TYR A 220 -4.06 -0.80 -18.16
N GLU A 221 -5.11 -0.31 -18.83
CA GLU A 221 -5.41 1.12 -18.91
C GLU A 221 -6.10 1.61 -17.63
N VAL A 222 -5.69 2.78 -17.12
CA VAL A 222 -6.40 3.47 -16.03
C VAL A 222 -6.83 4.86 -16.50
N VAL A 223 -8.13 5.12 -16.45
CA VAL A 223 -8.75 6.40 -16.78
C VAL A 223 -9.44 6.94 -15.53
N ALA A 224 -9.52 8.25 -15.40
CA ALA A 224 -10.28 8.91 -14.34
C ALA A 224 -11.27 9.91 -14.96
N GLU A 225 -12.48 9.97 -14.42
CA GLU A 225 -13.53 10.90 -14.85
C GLU A 225 -13.28 12.36 -14.44
#